data_AF-A0A661W5Z3-F1
#
_entry.id   AF-A0A661W5Z3-F1
#
_cell.length_a   1.000
_cell.length_b   1.000
_cell.length_c   1.000
_cell.angle_alpha   90.00
_cell.angle_beta   90.00
_cell.angle_gamma   90.00
#
_symmetry.space_group_name_H-M   'P 1'
#
loop_
_entity.id
_entity.type
_entity.pdbx_description
1 polymer ?
#
loop_
_entity_poly.entity_id
_entity_poly.type
_entity_poly.pdbx_seq_one_letter_code
_entity_poly.pdbx_strand_id
1 'polypeptide(L)'
;MAFDNRPMTYYNKPSVLPVQEGMAKTTIVKLSTKGQMVLPKEARDYLGLKPGDMVMITLRNGVAQITAKPKKYAEHIRGLGRDLWRELGGGEQFLQRERESWE
;
A
#
# COMPACT_ATOMS: atom_id res chain seq x y z
N MET A 1 11.40 -37.30 15.08
CA MET A 1 10.84 -36.57 13.93
C MET A 1 11.64 -35.29 13.78
N ALA A 2 12.53 -35.23 12.78
CA ALA A 2 13.42 -34.10 12.56
C ALA A 2 12.72 -33.07 11.67
N PHE A 3 12.53 -31.85 12.18
CA PHE A 3 12.03 -30.73 11.39
C PHE A 3 13.18 -30.23 10.51
N ASP A 4 12.99 -30.37 9.19
CA ASP A 4 13.92 -29.95 8.15
C ASP A 4 14.05 -28.42 8.15
N ASN A 5 15.11 -27.91 8.79
CA ASN A 5 15.45 -26.49 8.89
C ASN A 5 16.10 -25.98 7.60
N ARG A 6 15.34 -25.90 6.51
CA ARG A 6 15.79 -25.16 5.32
C ARG A 6 15.39 -23.69 5.46
N PRO A 7 16.33 -22.73 5.34
CA PRO A 7 15.98 -21.31 5.36
C PRO A 7 15.14 -20.97 4.12
N MET A 8 13.89 -20.58 4.35
CA MET A 8 12.98 -20.02 3.34
C MET A 8 13.60 -18.72 2.81
N THR A 9 14.19 -18.77 1.62
CA THR A 9 14.72 -17.58 0.94
C THR A 9 13.55 -16.71 0.47
N TYR A 10 13.16 -15.75 1.31
CA TYR A 10 12.22 -14.72 0.88
C TYR A 10 12.86 -13.94 -0.26
N TYR A 11 12.22 -13.98 -1.43
CA TYR A 11 12.58 -13.20 -2.62
C TYR A 11 12.68 -11.72 -2.26
N ASN A 12 13.91 -11.26 -2.03
CA ASN A 12 14.22 -9.85 -1.88
C ASN A 12 14.27 -9.22 -3.27
N LYS A 13 13.20 -8.53 -3.67
CA LYS A 13 13.27 -7.56 -4.75
C LYS A 13 12.26 -6.42 -4.55
N PRO A 14 12.58 -5.39 -3.75
CA PRO A 14 12.04 -4.08 -4.02
C PRO A 14 12.88 -3.47 -5.15
N SER A 15 12.60 -3.83 -6.40
CA SER A 15 13.00 -2.99 -7.54
C SER A 15 11.97 -1.89 -7.73
N VAL A 16 11.76 -1.11 -6.67
CA VAL A 16 11.17 0.23 -6.75
C VAL A 16 12.30 1.16 -6.34
N LEU A 17 12.78 1.96 -7.28
CA LEU A 17 13.74 3.00 -6.97
C LEU A 17 13.09 3.89 -5.91
N PRO A 18 13.70 4.06 -4.72
CA PRO A 18 13.16 4.98 -3.75
C PRO A 18 13.25 6.36 -4.38
N VAL A 19 12.11 6.98 -4.67
CA VAL A 19 12.08 8.43 -4.70
C VAL A 19 12.49 8.83 -3.29
N GLN A 20 13.67 9.44 -3.17
CA GLN A 20 14.23 9.86 -1.89
C GLN A 20 13.13 10.62 -1.12
N GLU A 21 12.85 10.20 0.11
CA GLU A 21 11.90 10.86 0.99
C GLU A 21 12.15 12.38 0.96
N GLY A 22 11.12 13.15 0.57
CA GLY A 22 11.18 14.61 0.54
C GLY A 22 11.28 15.28 -0.83
N MET A 23 11.50 14.57 -1.94
CA MET A 23 11.60 15.21 -3.27
C MET A 23 10.26 15.18 -4.02
N ALA A 24 9.53 16.29 -3.99
CA ALA A 24 8.34 16.49 -4.80
C ALA A 24 8.74 16.87 -6.24
N LYS A 25 8.36 16.04 -7.23
CA LYS A 25 8.48 16.37 -8.66
C LYS A 25 7.11 16.74 -9.21
N THR A 26 6.99 17.95 -9.76
CA THR A 26 5.76 18.45 -10.37
C THR A 26 5.87 18.39 -11.89
N THR A 27 4.92 17.72 -12.54
CA THR A 27 4.79 17.70 -14.00
C THR A 27 3.44 18.29 -14.38
N ILE A 28 3.44 19.30 -15.26
CA ILE A 28 2.20 19.88 -15.80
C ILE A 28 1.74 19.01 -16.95
N VAL A 29 0.46 18.60 -16.93
CA VAL A 29 -0.17 17.82 -17.99
C VAL A 29 -1.38 18.58 -18.53
N LYS A 30 -1.54 18.55 -19.86
CA LYS A 30 -2.69 19.14 -20.53
C LYS A 30 -3.84 18.12 -20.56
N LEU A 31 -5.04 18.56 -20.18
CA LEU A 31 -6.25 17.78 -20.38
C LEU A 31 -6.64 17.79 -21.86
N SER A 32 -7.07 16.63 -22.35
CA SER A 32 -7.73 16.54 -23.64
C SER A 32 -9.09 17.24 -23.59
N THR A 33 -9.69 17.48 -24.75
CA THR A 33 -11.04 18.04 -24.87
C THR A 33 -12.10 17.22 -24.12
N LYS A 34 -11.85 15.91 -23.93
CA LYS A 34 -12.74 15.01 -23.18
C LYS A 34 -12.42 14.93 -21.68
N GLY A 35 -11.53 15.80 -21.18
CA GLY A 35 -11.12 15.80 -19.77
C GLY A 35 -10.21 14.62 -19.39
N GLN A 36 -9.56 13.97 -20.35
CA GLN A 36 -8.62 12.88 -20.08
C GLN A 36 -7.19 13.41 -20.03
N MET A 37 -6.34 12.81 -19.20
CA MET A 37 -4.91 13.04 -19.22
C MET A 37 -4.15 11.72 -19.25
N VAL A 38 -2.98 11.73 -19.87
CA VAL A 38 -2.03 10.62 -19.80
C VAL A 38 -1.29 10.72 -18.48
N LEU A 39 -1.26 9.65 -17.70
CA LEU A 39 -0.45 9.57 -16.49
C LEU A 39 1.04 9.56 -16.89
N PRO A 40 1.85 10.57 -16.48
CA PRO A 40 3.26 10.64 -16.85
C PRO A 40 4.03 9.38 -16.49
N LYS A 41 5.11 9.10 -17.22
CA LYS A 41 5.93 7.89 -17.01
C LYS A 41 6.42 7.82 -15.56
N GLU A 42 6.89 8.93 -15.02
CA GLU A 42 7.44 8.99 -13.66
C GLU A 42 6.38 8.70 -12.59
N ALA A 43 5.14 9.17 -12.79
CA ALA A 43 4.04 8.83 -11.89
C ALA A 43 3.66 7.35 -11.98
N ARG A 44 3.68 6.75 -13.19
CA ARG A 44 3.46 5.30 -13.37
C ARG A 44 4.55 4.48 -12.69
N ASP A 45 5.81 4.84 -12.89
CA ASP A 45 6.97 4.14 -12.32
C ASP A 45 6.95 4.26 -10.79
N TYR A 46 6.65 5.45 -10.25
CA TYR A 46 6.51 5.68 -8.81
C TYR A 46 5.39 4.86 -8.17
N LEU A 47 4.24 4.77 -8.83
CA LEU A 47 3.09 3.99 -8.37
C LEU A 47 3.22 2.49 -8.70
N GLY A 48 4.28 2.05 -9.39
CA GLY A 48 4.47 0.66 -9.80
C GLY A 48 3.42 0.13 -10.77
N LEU A 49 2.80 1.00 -11.57
CA LEU A 49 1.67 0.67 -12.45
C LEU A 49 2.13 0.01 -13.75
N LYS A 50 1.41 -1.04 -14.16
CA LYS A 50 1.56 -1.70 -15.46
C LYS A 50 0.35 -1.39 -16.36
N PRO A 51 0.49 -1.56 -17.69
CA PRO A 51 -0.66 -1.48 -18.58
C PRO A 51 -1.80 -2.39 -18.11
N GLY A 52 -3.01 -1.85 -18.01
CA GLY A 52 -4.20 -2.56 -17.51
C GLY A 52 -4.41 -2.52 -15.99
N ASP A 53 -3.46 -1.99 -15.22
CA ASP A 53 -3.69 -1.75 -13.79
C ASP A 53 -4.68 -0.60 -13.57
N MET A 54 -5.46 -0.70 -12.50
CA MET A 54 -6.41 0.32 -12.08
C MET A 54 -5.77 1.26 -11.06
N VAL A 55 -6.21 2.52 -11.08
CA VAL A 55 -5.87 3.52 -10.07
C VAL A 55 -7.10 3.91 -9.28
N MET A 56 -6.90 4.37 -8.05
CA MET A 56 -7.91 5.02 -7.23
C MET A 56 -7.69 6.52 -7.28
N ILE A 57 -8.77 7.29 -7.43
CA ILE A 57 -8.77 8.75 -7.33
C ILE A 57 -9.57 9.12 -6.09
N THR A 58 -8.91 9.77 -5.13
CA THR A 58 -9.53 10.24 -3.90
C THR A 58 -9.55 11.77 -3.89
N LEU A 59 -10.73 12.35 -3.67
CA LEU A 59 -10.92 13.79 -3.59
C LEU A 59 -10.93 14.21 -2.12
N ARG A 60 -9.97 15.05 -1.71
CA ARG A 60 -9.91 15.57 -0.34
C ARG A 60 -9.24 16.93 -0.31
N ASN A 61 -9.79 17.88 0.44
CA ASN A 61 -9.21 19.22 0.65
C ASN A 61 -8.87 19.96 -0.67
N GLY A 62 -9.74 19.84 -1.68
CA GLY A 62 -9.50 20.46 -2.99
C GLY A 62 -8.42 19.77 -3.85
N VAL A 63 -7.90 18.62 -3.40
CA VAL A 63 -6.86 17.85 -4.10
C VAL A 63 -7.44 16.53 -4.58
N ALA A 64 -7.12 16.17 -5.83
CA ALA A 64 -7.33 14.82 -6.37
C ALA A 64 -6.03 14.01 -6.20
N GLN A 65 -6.03 13.07 -5.27
CA GLN A 65 -4.91 12.16 -5.04
C GLN A 65 -5.10 10.88 -5.86
N ILE A 66 -4.06 10.47 -6.57
CA ILE A 66 -4.04 9.22 -7.35
C ILE A 66 -3.18 8.20 -6.61
N THR A 67 -3.72 7.01 -6.37
CA THR A 67 -2.99 5.87 -5.79
C THR A 67 -3.18 4.62 -6.63
N ALA A 68 -2.26 3.67 -6.54
CA ALA A 68 -2.43 2.37 -7.17
C ALA A 68 -3.57 1.60 -6.49
N LYS A 69 -4.48 0.99 -7.27
CA LYS A 69 -5.49 0.10 -6.71
C LYS A 69 -4.85 -1.26 -6.40
N PRO A 70 -4.93 -1.77 -5.16
CA PRO A 70 -4.48 -3.11 -4.87
C PRO A 70 -5.24 -4.14 -5.70
N LYS A 71 -4.54 -5.10 -6.31
CA LYS A 71 -5.17 -6.20 -7.06
C LYS A 71 -6.02 -7.08 -6.14
N LYS A 72 -5.54 -7.28 -4.91
CA LYS A 72 -6.23 -8.01 -3.85
C LYS A 72 -6.04 -7.28 -2.53
N TYR A 73 -7.11 -6.66 -2.02
CA TYR A 73 -7.05 -5.88 -0.79
C TYR A 73 -6.58 -6.72 0.40
N ALA A 74 -7.08 -7.95 0.55
CA ALA A 74 -6.72 -8.84 1.65
C ALA A 74 -5.21 -9.11 1.73
N GLU A 75 -4.56 -9.37 0.59
CA GLU A 75 -3.11 -9.57 0.54
C GLU A 75 -2.35 -8.28 0.83
N HIS A 76 -2.87 -7.14 0.34
CA HIS A 76 -2.21 -5.84 0.49
C HIS A 76 -2.24 -5.31 1.93
N ILE A 77 -3.35 -5.51 2.65
CA ILE A 77 -3.49 -5.03 4.03
C ILE A 77 -2.92 -6.01 5.07
N ARG A 78 -2.67 -7.26 4.67
CA ARG A 78 -2.23 -8.32 5.59
C ARG A 78 -0.91 -7.94 6.24
N GLY A 79 -0.94 -7.84 7.57
CA GLY A 79 0.26 -7.62 8.39
C GLY A 79 0.69 -6.16 8.51
N LEU A 80 0.06 -5.20 7.80
CA LEU A 80 0.36 -3.77 7.96
C LEU A 80 0.16 -3.28 9.40
N GLY A 81 -0.81 -3.85 10.12
CA GLY A 81 -1.10 -3.50 11.51
C GLY A 81 -0.30 -4.28 12.55
N ARG A 82 0.68 -5.13 12.18
CA ARG A 82 1.31 -6.07 13.12
C ARG A 82 1.96 -5.37 14.30
N ASP A 83 2.77 -4.34 14.04
CA ASP A 83 3.51 -3.65 15.10
C ASP A 83 2.57 -2.85 16.01
N LEU A 84 1.59 -2.15 15.42
CA LEU A 84 0.53 -1.47 16.17
C LEU A 84 -0.24 -2.44 17.08
N TRP A 85 -0.62 -3.61 16.55
CA TRP A 85 -1.30 -4.63 17.35
C TRP A 85 -0.43 -5.15 18.49
N ARG A 86 0.89 -5.27 18.29
CA ARG A 86 1.83 -5.66 19.35
C ARG A 86 1.93 -4.58 20.43
N GLU A 87 1.97 -3.30 20.06
CA GLU A 87 1.99 -2.16 20.99
C GLU A 87 0.71 -2.06 21.82
N LEU A 88 -0.44 -2.40 21.22
CA LEU A 88 -1.74 -2.43 21.91
C LEU A 88 -1.95 -3.67 22.81
N GLY A 89 -0.89 -4.45 23.06
CA GLY A 89 -0.91 -5.63 23.93
C GLY A 89 -1.28 -6.94 23.25
N GLY A 90 -1.29 -6.96 21.91
CA GLY A 90 -1.52 -8.16 21.11
C GLY A 90 -2.99 -8.63 21.11
N GLY A 91 -3.22 -9.73 20.41
CA GLY A 91 -4.56 -10.32 20.29
C GLY A 91 -5.13 -10.78 21.62
N GLU A 92 -4.30 -11.32 22.51
CA GLU A 92 -4.74 -11.86 23.81
C GLU A 92 -5.31 -10.77 24.72
N GLN A 93 -4.64 -9.62 24.85
CA GLN A 93 -5.14 -8.54 25.70
C GLN A 93 -6.47 -7.99 25.17
N PHE A 94 -6.63 -7.91 23.84
CA PHE A 94 -7.88 -7.49 23.23
C PHE A 94 -9.01 -8.50 23.49
N LEU A 95 -8.74 -9.81 23.28
CA LEU A 95 -9.72 -10.87 23.54
C LEU A 95 -10.14 -10.93 25.01
N GLN A 96 -9.23 -10.66 25.95
CA GLN A 96 -9.55 -10.60 27.37
C GLN A 96 -10.54 -9.45 27.68
N ARG A 97 -10.28 -8.25 27.16
CA ARG A 97 -11.18 -7.08 27.34
C ARG A 97 -12.55 -7.33 26.74
N GLU A 98 -12.60 -7.91 25.55
CA GLU A 98 -13.86 -8.28 24.91
C GLU A 98 -14.59 -9.37 25.71
N ARG A 99 -13.92 -10.29 26.42
CA ARG A 99 -14.64 -11.25 27.28
C ARG A 99 -15.23 -10.57 28.51
N GLU A 100 -14.47 -9.67 29.13
CA GLU A 100 -14.89 -8.93 30.32
C GLU A 100 -16.06 -7.99 30.06
N SER A 101 -16.20 -7.45 28.84
CA SER A 101 -17.29 -6.52 28.53
C SER A 101 -18.64 -7.20 28.23
N TRP A 102 -18.69 -8.53 28.21
CA TRP A 102 -19.91 -9.31 27.96
C TRP A 102 -20.48 -9.93 29.25
N GLU A 103 -19.81 -9.71 30.39
CA GLU A 103 -20.28 -9.98 31.76
C GLU A 103 -20.86 -8.69 32.38
#